data_AF-A0A0R2G049-F1
#
_entry.id   AF-A0A0R2G049-F1
#
_cell.length_a   1.000
_cell.length_b   1.000
_cell.length_c   1.000
_cell.angle_alpha   90.00
_cell.angle_beta   90.00
_cell.angle_gamma   90.00
#
_symmetry.space_group_name_H-M   'P 1'
#
loop_
_entity.id
_entity.type
_entity.pdbx_description
1 polymer ?
#
loop_
_entity_poly.entity_id
_entity_poly.type
_entity_poly.pdbx_seq_one_letter_code
_entity_poly.pdbx_strand_id
1 'polypeptide(L)' 'MKKYGEYIIPALMVLAVVMNIIGDYDWLYLIVFGLAFIWANRRYQQTYRSLYRYTAIGSVVVIVMQVVLMLLGWH' A
#
# COMPACT_ATOMS: atom_id res chain seq x y z
N MET A 1 -15.92 3.38 19.48
CA MET A 1 -15.69 2.39 18.40
C MET A 1 -14.58 2.87 17.46
N LYS A 2 -13.29 2.73 17.78
CA LYS A 2 -12.20 3.39 17.00
C LYS A 2 -10.94 2.58 16.68
N LYS A 3 -10.78 1.32 17.11
CA LYS A 3 -9.52 0.57 16.94
C LYS A 3 -9.45 -0.37 15.72
N TYR A 4 -10.58 -0.87 15.21
CA TYR A 4 -10.53 -1.89 14.15
C TYR A 4 -10.12 -1.33 12.78
N GLY A 5 -10.45 -0.07 12.47
CA GLY A 5 -10.11 0.55 11.19
C GLY A 5 -8.60 0.78 10.97
N GLU A 6 -7.79 0.71 12.03
CA GLU A 6 -6.34 0.94 11.92
C GLU A 6 -5.60 -0.25 11.30
N TYR A 7 -6.16 -1.45 11.40
CA TYR A 7 -5.53 -2.68 10.92
C TYR A 7 -6.05 -3.14 9.55
N ILE A 8 -7.18 -2.58 9.08
CA ILE A 8 -7.79 -2.97 7.80
C ILE A 8 -6.84 -2.69 6.64
N ILE A 9 -6.24 -1.49 6.59
CA ILE A 9 -5.35 -1.09 5.50
C ILE A 9 -4.06 -1.94 5.50
N PRO A 10 -3.35 -2.12 6.62
CA PRO A 10 -2.23 -3.06 6.68
C PRO A 10 -2.59 -4.48 6.27
N ALA A 11 -3.76 -5.00 6.70
CA ALA A 11 -4.22 -6.33 6.32
C ALA A 11 -4.50 -6.44 4.81
N LEU A 12 -5.09 -5.41 4.20
CA LEU A 12 -5.29 -5.33 2.75
C LEU A 12 -3.97 -5.29 2.00
N MET A 13 -2.96 -4.56 2.49
CA MET A 13 -1.63 -4.54 1.89
C MET A 13 -0.99 -5.93 1.89
N VAL A 14 -1.06 -6.66 3.01
CA VAL A 14 -0.55 -8.04 3.09
C VAL A 14 -1.33 -8.97 2.15
N LEU A 15 -2.65 -8.84 2.10
CA LEU A 15 -3.49 -9.64 1.19
C LEU A 15 -3.14 -9.36 -0.28
N ALA A 16 -2.95 -8.08 -0.64
CA ALA A 16 -2.54 -7.71 -1.99
C ALA A 16 -1.22 -8.39 -2.35
N VAL A 17 -0.24 -8.36 -1.44
CA VAL A 17 1.05 -9.06 -1.60
C VAL A 17 0.89 -10.53 -1.90
N VAL A 18 0.11 -11.22 -1.08
CA VAL A 18 -0.17 -12.65 -1.28
C VAL A 18 -0.87 -12.90 -2.61
N MET A 19 -1.83 -12.06 -2.99
CA MET A 19 -2.57 -12.23 -4.24
C MET A 19 -1.69 -12.07 -5.47
N ASN A 20 -0.79 -11.09 -5.52
CA ASN A 20 0.14 -10.92 -6.66
C ASN A 20 1.11 -12.10 -6.81
N ILE A 21 1.58 -12.67 -5.70
CA ILE A 21 2.44 -13.86 -5.75
C ILE A 21 1.68 -15.07 -6.34
N ILE A 22 0.36 -15.15 -6.12
CA ILE A 22 -0.46 -16.30 -6.52
C ILE A 22 -1.07 -16.13 -7.92
N GLY A 23 -1.38 -14.90 -8.32
CA GLY A 23 -1.83 -14.59 -9.67
C GLY A 23 -1.48 -13.16 -10.02
N ASP A 24 -1.23 -12.89 -11.30
CA ASP A 24 -0.82 -11.58 -11.85
C ASP A 24 -1.88 -10.48 -11.66
N TYR A 25 -2.13 -10.14 -10.40
CA TYR A 25 -3.03 -9.08 -9.97
C TYR A 25 -2.23 -7.79 -9.76
N ASP A 26 -1.35 -7.43 -10.69
CA ASP A 26 -0.51 -6.22 -10.63
C ASP A 26 -1.33 -4.95 -10.43
N TRP A 27 -2.49 -4.89 -11.08
CA TRP A 27 -3.42 -3.78 -10.96
C TRP A 27 -3.99 -3.63 -9.55
N LEU A 28 -4.14 -4.75 -8.81
CA LEU A 28 -4.62 -4.74 -7.42
C LEU A 28 -3.58 -4.13 -6.48
N TYR A 29 -2.29 -4.37 -6.73
CA TYR A 29 -1.19 -3.75 -6.00
C TYR A 29 -1.25 -2.22 -6.08
N LEU A 30 -1.39 -1.68 -7.29
CA LEU A 30 -1.46 -0.23 -7.50
C LEU A 30 -2.62 0.40 -6.72
N ILE A 31 -3.80 -0.24 -6.75
CA ILE A 31 -4.98 0.25 -6.03
C ILE A 31 -4.76 0.20 -4.52
N VAL A 32 -4.33 -0.95 -3.98
CA VAL A 32 -4.21 -1.16 -2.54
C VAL A 32 -3.11 -0.30 -1.94
N PHE A 33 -1.94 -0.23 -2.58
CA PHE A 33 -0.85 0.63 -2.11
C PHE A 33 -1.17 2.12 -2.30
N GLY A 34 -1.96 2.49 -3.32
CA GLY A 34 -2.48 3.86 -3.48
C GLY A 34 -3.41 4.25 -2.33
N LEU A 35 -4.35 3.39 -1.96
CA LEU A 35 -5.23 3.61 -0.81
C LEU A 35 -4.45 3.64 0.51
N ALA A 36 -3.43 2.80 0.65
CA ALA A 36 -2.54 2.80 1.81
C ALA A 36 -1.78 4.11 1.95
N PHE A 37 -1.28 4.70 0.85
CA PHE A 37 -0.64 6.01 0.85
C PHE A 37 -1.59 7.11 1.34
N ILE A 38 -2.81 7.16 0.80
CA ILE A 38 -3.82 8.17 1.18
C ILE A 38 -4.18 8.02 2.66
N TRP A 39 -4.41 6.79 3.13
CA TRP A 39 -4.72 6.51 4.52
C TRP A 39 -3.57 6.88 5.45
N ALA A 40 -2.34 6.49 5.12
CA ALA A 40 -1.15 6.77 5.91
C ALA A 40 -0.89 8.27 6.03
N ASN A 41 -1.04 9.05 4.95
CA ASN A 41 -0.93 10.51 4.99
C ASN A 41 -2.00 11.15 5.88
N ARG A 42 -3.27 10.73 5.72
CA ARG A 42 -4.36 11.23 6.58
C ARG A 42 -4.10 10.93 8.06
N ARG A 43 -3.60 9.73 8.37
CA ARG A 43 -3.32 9.33 9.75
C ARG A 43 -2.08 10.02 10.32
N TYR A 44 -1.08 10.28 9.48
CA TYR A 44 0.09 11.06 9.85
C TYR A 44 -0.29 12.48 10.24
N GLN A 45 -1.15 13.16 9.47
CA GLN A 45 -1.63 14.51 9.82
C GLN A 45 -2.39 14.57 11.16
N GLN A 46 -3.05 13.48 11.54
CA GLN A 46 -3.83 13.42 12.78
C GLN A 46 -2.99 13.07 14.03
N THR A 47 -1.94 12.27 13.86
CA THR A 47 -1.22 11.66 14.99
C THR A 47 0.27 12.01 15.03
N TYR A 48 0.81 12.54 13.94
CA TYR A 48 2.22 12.87 13.72
C TYR A 48 3.21 11.72 14.04
N ARG A 49 2.74 10.47 14.05
CA ARG A 49 3.59 9.31 14.32
C ARG A 49 4.44 8.96 13.10
N SER A 50 5.74 8.79 13.33
CA SER A 50 6.73 8.41 12.30
C SER A 50 6.36 7.14 11.53
N LEU A 51 5.69 6.18 12.17
CA LEU A 51 5.20 4.95 11.53
C LEU A 51 4.41 5.24 10.25
N TYR A 52 3.42 6.15 10.31
CA TYR A 52 2.57 6.45 9.16
C TYR A 52 3.33 7.17 8.05
N ARG A 53 4.35 7.97 8.39
CA ARG A 53 5.24 8.58 7.40
C ARG A 53 6.03 7.50 6.65
N TYR A 54 6.58 6.52 7.36
CA TYR A 54 7.29 5.40 6.73
C TYR A 54 6.37 4.53 5.89
N THR A 55 5.13 4.29 6.33
CA THR A 55 4.12 3.58 5.53
C THR A 55 3.80 4.32 4.24
N ALA A 56 3.58 5.64 4.29
CA ALA A 56 3.33 6.43 3.09
C ALA A 56 4.50 6.39 2.11
N ILE A 57 5.74 6.57 2.60
CA ILE A 57 6.93 6.48 1.76
C ILE A 57 7.07 5.08 1.14
N GLY A 58 6.92 4.03 1.95
CA GLY A 58 6.97 2.64 1.49
C GLY A 58 5.93 2.34 0.42
N SER A 59 4.70 2.85 0.58
CA SER A 59 3.65 2.70 -0.44
C SER A 59 4.01 3.34 -1.77
N VAL A 60 4.62 4.53 -1.76
CA VAL A 60 5.09 5.18 -3.00
C VAL A 60 6.20 4.38 -3.66
N VAL A 61 7.19 3.90 -2.88
CA VAL A 61 8.29 3.08 -3.41
C VAL A 61 7.77 1.84 -4.12
N VAL A 62 6.81 1.12 -3.50
CA VAL A 62 6.20 -0.07 -4.10
C VAL A 62 5.45 0.26 -5.39
N ILE A 63 4.65 1.34 -5.41
CA ILE A 63 3.94 1.78 -6.61
C ILE A 63 4.93 2.09 -7.74
N VAL A 64 6.00 2.83 -7.45
CA VAL A 64 7.03 3.18 -8.45
C VAL A 64 7.72 1.93 -8.96
N MET A 65 8.11 1.00 -8.09
CA MET A 65 8.70 -0.27 -8.51
C MET A 65 7.74 -1.06 -9.41
N GLN A 66 6.46 -1.17 -9.05
CA GLN A 66 5.48 -1.89 -9.86
C GLN A 66 5.30 -1.27 -11.24
N VAL A 67 5.23 0.06 -11.33
CA VAL A 67 5.16 0.76 -12.61
C VAL A 67 6.39 0.49 -13.46
N VAL A 68 7.59 0.47 -12.86
CA VAL A 68 8.83 0.14 -13.58
C VAL A 68 8.80 -1.30 -14.10
N LEU A 69 8.39 -2.28 -13.29
CA LEU A 69 8.27 -3.68 -13.70
C LEU A 69 7.30 -3.82 -14.88
N MET A 70 6.14 -3.17 -14.81
CA MET A 70 5.13 -3.17 -15.87
C MET A 70 5.65 -2.54 -17.18
N LEU A 71 6.45 -1.47 -17.09
CA LEU A 71 7.09 -0.84 -18.26
C LEU A 71 8.17 -1.71 -18.90
N LEU A 72 8.83 -2.57 -18.12
CA LEU A 72 9.79 -3.56 -18.63
C LEU A 72 9.11 -4.78 -19.26
N GLY A 73 7.78 -4.85 -19.24
CA GLY A 73 7.02 -6.03 -19.69
C GLY A 73 7.12 -7.21 -18.73
N TRP A 74 7.58 -6.97 -17.49
CA TRP A 74 7.47 -7.95 -16.43
C TRP A 74 6.05 -7.84 -15.85
N HIS A 75 5.24 -8.84 -16.21
CA HIS A 75 3.97 -9.18 -15.59
C HIS A 75 4.23 -10.32 -14.62
#